data_AF-A0A3C0WII3-F1
#
_entry.id   AF-A0A3C0WII3-F1
#
_cell.length_a   1.000
_cell.length_b   1.000
_cell.length_c   1.000
_cell.angle_alpha   90.00
_cell.angle_beta   90.00
_cell.angle_gamma   90.00
#
_symmetry.space_group_name_H-M   'P 1'
#
loop_
_entity.id
_entity.type
_entity.pdbx_description
1 polymer ?
#
loop_
_entity_poly.entity_id
_entity_poly.type
_entity_poly.pdbx_seq_one_letter_code
_entity_poly.pdbx_strand_id
1 'polypeptide(L)'
;MLVLTLVAGSLFVGQQSLGQENSSELFKTDVLPILKAKCAKCHNADAQKGELNLTGANAILDGGESGAVISTDDPEASLLWEYIESGEMPPEKSPQLTQAEKDRIHQWIKSGAKTGAEANRQQELTQLDILPILQLRCTVCHGTRVKEGDLDLRSVESILAGGKSGPAIIAGNAKESLLLKRVHAGEMPPKQQLVRVSVKPVADSEIKLIEDWIASGAKTVEIEEDVANGKPDPLISDEDREFWSFVPPVKASIPAAKQPAKARNAVDYFVMAKLDELGLELSPEASRRTLIRRLYFDLLGLPPAPAEIAEFESDTRLDAYERLVEKLLASPEYGSRWGSYWLDLAGYADSEGLQESDRFRPAAYRYRDYVISSFNRDKSYARFVMEQLAGDELADYTDPENVSQQVYENVIATGFMRMTIDGTFAGITGFVPDRLVVVGDLLQVYTSSMLGLTMKCAKCHTHKFDPIPQRDYYRLAAIFKGALDENDWLIPIREGAEPGQRDRFMKLAPTEERRAWQAEHDRIDSEISKLESDLESLRQAT
;
A
#
# COMPACT_ATOMS: atom_id res chain seq x y z
N MET A 1 8.45 38.33 -78.94
CA MET A 1 8.12 37.19 -78.07
C MET A 1 6.87 37.55 -77.29
N LEU A 2 5.70 37.16 -77.79
CA LEU A 2 4.42 37.32 -77.11
C LEU A 2 3.68 36.00 -77.32
N VAL A 3 3.48 35.25 -76.25
CA VAL A 3 2.69 34.01 -76.26
C VAL A 3 1.45 34.24 -75.40
N LEU A 4 0.32 33.92 -76.04
CA LEU A 4 -1.06 33.96 -75.59
C LEU A 4 -1.27 33.38 -74.19
N THR A 5 -2.11 34.07 -73.41
CA THR A 5 -2.78 33.54 -72.21
C THR A 5 -4.14 32.98 -72.63
N LEU A 6 -4.32 31.66 -72.51
CA LEU A 6 -5.57 30.95 -72.76
C LEU A 6 -6.33 30.78 -71.44
N VAL A 7 -7.55 31.30 -71.39
CA VAL A 7 -8.52 31.08 -70.31
C VAL A 7 -9.22 29.73 -70.57
N ALA A 8 -9.11 28.79 -69.64
CA ALA A 8 -9.89 27.55 -69.63
C ALA A 8 -10.63 27.45 -68.30
N GLY A 9 -11.96 27.48 -68.36
CA GLY A 9 -12.84 27.31 -67.21
C GLY A 9 -12.85 25.87 -66.72
N SER A 10 -12.72 25.70 -65.41
CA SER A 10 -12.88 24.41 -64.74
C SER A 10 -14.26 24.34 -64.12
N LEU A 11 -15.08 23.43 -64.65
CA LEU A 11 -16.31 22.94 -64.03
C LEU A 11 -15.94 22.24 -62.71
N PHE A 12 -16.30 22.83 -61.57
CA PHE A 12 -16.30 22.16 -60.28
C PHE A 12 -17.47 21.16 -60.26
N VAL A 13 -17.17 19.89 -60.54
CA VAL A 13 -18.01 18.77 -60.12
C VAL A 13 -17.78 18.58 -58.63
N GLY A 14 -18.79 18.85 -57.82
CA GLY A 14 -18.75 18.62 -56.38
C GLY A 14 -18.57 17.13 -56.08
N GLN A 15 -17.42 16.75 -55.56
CA GLN A 15 -17.28 15.51 -54.80
C GLN A 15 -17.89 15.74 -53.42
N GLN A 16 -19.13 15.28 -53.24
CA GLN A 16 -19.66 14.97 -51.92
C GLN A 16 -18.74 13.93 -51.27
N SER A 17 -18.23 14.22 -50.08
CA SER A 17 -17.51 13.23 -49.28
C SER A 17 -18.48 12.11 -48.90
N LEU A 18 -18.18 10.90 -49.34
CA LEU A 18 -18.83 9.68 -48.89
C LEU A 18 -18.47 9.44 -47.40
N GLY A 19 -19.48 9.59 -46.55
CA GLY A 19 -19.70 8.78 -45.33
C GLY A 19 -18.63 8.80 -44.24
N GLN A 20 -18.56 9.86 -43.44
CA GLN A 20 -18.19 9.71 -42.03
C GLN A 20 -19.50 9.47 -41.28
N GLU A 21 -19.80 8.21 -40.93
CA GLU A 21 -20.92 7.89 -40.03
C GLU A 21 -20.79 8.73 -38.76
N ASN A 22 -21.87 9.39 -38.34
CA ASN A 22 -21.89 10.16 -37.11
C ASN A 22 -21.63 9.21 -35.94
N SER A 23 -20.54 9.41 -35.20
CA SER A 23 -20.12 8.58 -34.06
C SER A 23 -21.27 8.30 -33.06
N SER A 24 -22.10 9.32 -32.80
CA SER A 24 -23.27 9.18 -31.90
C SER A 24 -24.42 8.35 -32.48
N GLU A 25 -24.53 8.30 -33.81
CA GLU A 25 -25.52 7.45 -34.49
C GLU A 25 -25.02 6.00 -34.48
N LEU A 26 -23.76 5.76 -34.87
CA LEU A 26 -23.10 4.45 -34.82
C LEU A 26 -23.19 3.83 -33.42
N PHE A 27 -23.05 4.64 -32.36
CA PHE A 27 -23.23 4.19 -30.99
C PHE A 27 -24.63 3.62 -30.74
N LYS A 28 -25.66 4.36 -31.16
CA LYS A 28 -27.07 4.02 -30.88
C LYS A 28 -27.54 2.83 -31.71
N THR A 29 -27.14 2.77 -32.98
CA THR A 29 -27.63 1.77 -33.94
C THR A 29 -26.91 0.44 -33.80
N ASP A 30 -25.61 0.45 -33.56
CA ASP A 30 -24.78 -0.75 -33.61
C ASP A 30 -24.16 -1.07 -32.25
N VAL A 31 -23.42 -0.15 -31.64
CA VAL A 31 -22.60 -0.44 -30.46
C VAL A 31 -23.42 -0.75 -29.21
N LEU A 32 -24.36 0.11 -28.83
CA LEU A 32 -25.14 -0.07 -27.61
C LEU A 32 -25.97 -1.36 -27.63
N PRO A 33 -26.63 -1.75 -28.74
CA PRO A 33 -27.25 -3.07 -28.87
C PRO A 33 -26.26 -4.23 -28.66
N ILE A 34 -25.04 -4.14 -29.22
CA ILE A 34 -24.00 -5.16 -29.03
C ILE A 34 -23.60 -5.26 -27.56
N LEU A 35 -23.29 -4.13 -26.91
CA LEU A 35 -22.91 -4.11 -25.49
C LEU A 35 -24.03 -4.67 -24.60
N LYS A 36 -25.30 -4.32 -24.90
CA LYS A 36 -26.46 -4.89 -24.18
C LYS A 36 -26.60 -6.39 -24.38
N ALA A 37 -26.35 -6.91 -25.58
CA ALA A 37 -26.50 -8.33 -25.87
C ALA A 37 -25.36 -9.18 -25.29
N LYS A 38 -24.13 -8.66 -25.27
CA LYS A 38 -22.92 -9.44 -24.98
C LYS A 38 -22.36 -9.19 -23.56
N CYS A 39 -22.53 -7.99 -23.03
CA CYS A 39 -21.87 -7.55 -21.79
C CYS A 39 -22.85 -7.35 -20.63
N ALA A 40 -24.13 -7.06 -20.91
CA ALA A 40 -25.11 -6.71 -19.87
C ALA A 40 -25.43 -7.82 -18.88
N LYS A 41 -25.01 -9.08 -19.10
CA LYS A 41 -25.17 -10.12 -18.06
C LYS A 41 -24.39 -9.77 -16.79
N CYS A 42 -23.25 -9.09 -16.93
CA CYS A 42 -22.33 -8.77 -15.83
C CYS A 42 -22.05 -7.27 -15.67
N HIS A 43 -22.42 -6.42 -16.64
CA HIS A 43 -22.17 -4.97 -16.65
C HIS A 43 -23.46 -4.18 -16.91
N ASN A 44 -24.43 -4.29 -16.00
CA ASN A 44 -25.71 -3.58 -16.02
C ASN A 44 -25.95 -2.86 -14.67
N ALA A 45 -27.11 -2.20 -14.49
CA ALA A 45 -27.40 -1.44 -13.27
C ALA A 45 -27.53 -2.30 -11.99
N ASP A 46 -27.98 -3.55 -12.11
CA ASP A 46 -28.19 -4.49 -11.01
C ASP A 46 -26.99 -5.42 -10.79
N ALA A 47 -26.18 -5.66 -11.83
CA ALA A 47 -24.96 -6.46 -11.77
C ALA A 47 -23.81 -5.66 -12.39
N GLN A 48 -22.98 -5.05 -11.54
CA GLN A 48 -21.87 -4.18 -11.91
C GLN A 48 -20.52 -4.83 -11.58
N LYS A 49 -20.12 -5.89 -12.30
CA LYS A 49 -18.77 -6.43 -12.13
C LYS A 49 -17.75 -5.36 -12.53
N GLY A 50 -16.78 -5.13 -11.64
CA GLY A 50 -15.81 -4.02 -11.75
C GLY A 50 -16.45 -2.63 -11.66
N GLU A 51 -17.61 -2.52 -11.00
CA GLU A 51 -18.45 -1.31 -10.90
C GLU A 51 -18.91 -0.73 -12.25
N LEU A 52 -18.71 -1.47 -13.34
CA LEU A 52 -18.95 -1.01 -14.70
C LEU A 52 -20.38 -1.31 -15.18
N ASN A 53 -21.02 -0.32 -15.78
CA ASN A 53 -22.34 -0.46 -16.44
C ASN A 53 -22.27 -0.04 -17.91
N LEU A 54 -22.46 -1.02 -18.82
CA LEU A 54 -22.37 -0.84 -20.27
C LEU A 54 -23.74 -0.73 -20.96
N THR A 55 -24.83 -0.57 -20.19
CA THR A 55 -26.20 -0.59 -20.74
C THR A 55 -26.80 0.78 -21.04
N GLY A 56 -26.10 1.86 -20.71
CA GLY A 56 -26.55 3.24 -20.91
C GLY A 56 -25.45 4.18 -21.40
N ALA A 57 -25.82 5.21 -22.16
CA ALA A 57 -24.89 6.20 -22.71
C ALA A 57 -24.08 6.91 -21.61
N ASN A 58 -24.74 7.45 -20.58
CA ASN A 58 -24.06 8.08 -19.45
C ASN A 58 -23.25 7.06 -18.63
N ALA A 59 -23.82 5.88 -18.40
CA ALA A 59 -23.19 4.84 -17.60
C ALA A 59 -21.84 4.36 -18.18
N ILE A 60 -21.73 4.27 -19.51
CA ILE A 60 -20.47 3.93 -20.17
C ILE A 60 -19.41 5.03 -19.95
N LEU A 61 -19.84 6.29 -19.90
CA LEU A 61 -18.97 7.44 -19.63
C LEU A 61 -18.64 7.59 -18.13
N ASP A 62 -19.38 6.96 -17.22
CA ASP A 62 -19.04 6.87 -15.79
C ASP A 62 -17.82 5.97 -15.57
N GLY A 63 -17.62 4.99 -16.47
CA GLY A 63 -16.53 4.02 -16.36
C GLY A 63 -16.82 2.95 -15.33
N GLY A 64 -15.76 2.37 -14.78
CA GLY A 64 -15.84 1.41 -13.69
C GLY A 64 -14.82 1.75 -12.59
N GLU A 65 -14.53 0.79 -11.73
CA GLU A 65 -13.57 0.94 -10.62
C GLU A 65 -12.16 1.34 -11.10
N SER A 66 -11.77 0.94 -12.31
CA SER A 66 -10.50 1.31 -12.95
C SER A 66 -10.53 2.69 -13.63
N GLY A 67 -11.60 3.46 -13.45
CA GLY A 67 -11.84 4.75 -14.08
C GLY A 67 -12.51 4.64 -15.45
N ALA A 68 -12.24 5.61 -16.32
CA ALA A 68 -12.83 5.68 -17.66
C ALA A 68 -12.43 4.46 -18.50
N VAL A 69 -13.42 3.80 -19.10
CA VAL A 69 -13.17 2.62 -19.97
C VAL A 69 -12.90 2.98 -21.43
N ILE A 70 -12.98 4.27 -21.74
CA ILE A 70 -12.78 4.85 -23.07
C ILE A 70 -11.75 5.96 -22.97
N SER A 71 -10.70 5.86 -23.78
CA SER A 71 -9.73 6.93 -24.00
C SER A 71 -10.01 7.55 -25.36
N THR A 72 -10.37 8.83 -25.37
CA THR A 72 -10.59 9.58 -26.62
C THR A 72 -9.29 10.05 -27.27
N ASP A 73 -8.23 10.19 -26.47
CA ASP A 73 -6.92 10.66 -26.93
C ASP A 73 -6.09 9.50 -27.51
N ASP A 74 -6.27 8.30 -26.97
CA ASP A 74 -5.65 7.06 -27.45
C ASP A 74 -6.68 5.93 -27.49
N PRO A 75 -7.38 5.76 -28.63
CA PRO A 75 -8.38 4.71 -28.81
C PRO A 75 -7.90 3.29 -28.49
N GLU A 76 -6.64 2.97 -28.79
CA GLU A 76 -6.08 1.63 -28.58
C GLU A 76 -5.79 1.37 -27.09
N ALA A 77 -5.57 2.42 -26.30
CA ALA A 77 -5.45 2.35 -24.84
C ALA A 77 -6.80 2.38 -24.11
N SER A 78 -7.93 2.34 -24.82
CA SER A 78 -9.24 2.22 -24.18
C SER A 78 -9.37 0.86 -23.52
N LEU A 79 -9.55 0.81 -22.19
CA LEU A 79 -9.72 -0.44 -21.45
C LEU A 79 -10.83 -1.32 -22.07
N LEU A 80 -11.96 -0.74 -22.50
CA LEU A 80 -13.02 -1.49 -23.16
C LEU A 80 -12.51 -2.21 -24.41
N TRP A 81 -11.65 -1.57 -25.21
CA TRP A 81 -11.09 -2.18 -26.42
C TRP A 81 -10.06 -3.25 -26.09
N GLU A 82 -9.15 -2.97 -25.15
CA GLU A 82 -8.11 -3.90 -24.71
C GLU A 82 -8.68 -5.27 -24.32
N TYR A 83 -9.74 -5.28 -23.49
CA TYR A 83 -10.40 -6.52 -23.05
C TYR A 83 -11.18 -7.23 -24.17
N ILE A 84 -11.70 -6.49 -25.15
CA ILE A 84 -12.39 -7.07 -26.32
C ILE A 84 -11.37 -7.66 -27.31
N GLU A 85 -10.25 -6.99 -27.53
CA GLU A 85 -9.19 -7.41 -28.43
C GLU A 85 -8.45 -8.64 -27.88
N SER A 86 -8.10 -8.63 -26.59
CA SER A 86 -7.46 -9.76 -25.92
C SER A 86 -8.36 -11.01 -25.83
N GLY A 87 -9.68 -10.83 -25.96
CA GLY A 87 -10.68 -11.88 -25.84
C GLY A 87 -11.01 -12.26 -24.40
N GLU A 88 -10.54 -11.49 -23.43
CA GLU A 88 -10.92 -11.67 -22.01
C GLU A 88 -12.40 -11.33 -21.78
N MET A 89 -12.94 -10.38 -22.55
CA MET A 89 -14.36 -10.04 -22.52
C MET A 89 -15.03 -10.22 -23.90
N PRO A 90 -16.22 -10.84 -23.94
CA PRO A 90 -16.94 -11.44 -22.81
C PRO A 90 -16.37 -12.82 -22.41
N PRO A 91 -16.55 -13.30 -21.16
CA PRO A 91 -15.96 -14.55 -20.69
C PRO A 91 -16.40 -15.77 -21.51
N GLU A 92 -15.61 -16.85 -21.57
CA GLU A 92 -15.84 -18.02 -22.45
C GLU A 92 -17.28 -18.59 -22.41
N LYS A 93 -17.93 -18.56 -21.24
CA LYS A 93 -19.31 -19.06 -21.04
C LYS A 93 -20.41 -18.06 -21.44
N SER A 94 -20.04 -16.90 -22.00
CA SER A 94 -20.94 -15.82 -22.41
C SER A 94 -20.99 -15.68 -23.93
N PRO A 95 -22.07 -15.07 -24.49
CA PRO A 95 -22.18 -14.85 -25.93
C PRO A 95 -20.99 -14.04 -26.46
N GLN A 96 -20.20 -14.65 -27.35
CA GLN A 96 -18.98 -14.04 -27.88
C GLN A 96 -19.26 -12.97 -28.93
N LEU A 97 -18.31 -12.03 -29.06
CA LEU A 97 -18.31 -11.02 -30.12
C LEU A 97 -17.79 -11.64 -31.42
N THR A 98 -18.53 -11.44 -32.51
CA THR A 98 -18.05 -11.70 -33.87
C THR A 98 -17.05 -10.64 -34.30
N GLN A 99 -16.21 -10.93 -35.30
CA GLN A 99 -15.24 -9.93 -35.80
C GLN A 99 -15.95 -8.64 -36.27
N ALA A 100 -17.08 -8.77 -36.96
CA ALA A 100 -17.86 -7.61 -37.41
C ALA A 100 -18.38 -6.76 -36.24
N GLU A 101 -18.82 -7.40 -35.14
CA GLU A 101 -19.24 -6.68 -33.92
C GLU A 101 -18.05 -5.97 -33.26
N LYS A 102 -16.86 -6.60 -33.21
CA LYS A 102 -15.63 -5.96 -32.71
C LYS A 102 -15.25 -4.74 -33.56
N ASP A 103 -15.29 -4.89 -34.89
CA ASP A 103 -14.93 -3.82 -35.82
C ASP A 103 -15.84 -2.58 -35.65
N ARG A 104 -17.14 -2.78 -35.38
CA ARG A 104 -18.07 -1.68 -35.10
C ARG A 104 -17.76 -0.95 -33.79
N ILE A 105 -17.42 -1.70 -32.74
CA ILE A 105 -17.00 -1.11 -31.45
C ILE A 105 -15.70 -0.33 -31.64
N HIS A 106 -14.71 -0.88 -32.34
CA HIS A 106 -13.43 -0.19 -32.59
C HIS A 106 -13.61 1.07 -33.42
N GLN A 107 -14.42 1.00 -34.47
CA GLN A 107 -14.75 2.14 -35.33
C GLN A 107 -15.39 3.26 -34.51
N TRP A 108 -16.30 2.90 -33.59
CA TRP A 108 -16.90 3.88 -32.70
C TRP A 108 -15.88 4.53 -31.77
N ILE A 109 -15.02 3.75 -31.10
CA ILE A 109 -13.97 4.31 -30.22
C ILE A 109 -13.04 5.24 -31.01
N LYS A 110 -12.55 4.81 -32.18
CA LYS A 110 -11.70 5.61 -33.08
C LYS A 110 -12.38 6.87 -33.60
N SER A 111 -13.70 6.88 -33.71
CA SER A 111 -14.48 8.06 -34.11
C SER A 111 -14.72 9.07 -32.98
N GLY A 112 -14.03 8.91 -31.85
CA GLY A 112 -14.14 9.77 -30.66
C GLY A 112 -15.20 9.31 -29.67
N ALA A 113 -15.67 8.06 -29.79
CA ALA A 113 -16.54 7.37 -28.83
C ALA A 113 -17.78 8.17 -28.37
N LYS A 114 -18.37 8.98 -29.27
CA LYS A 114 -19.50 9.82 -28.90
C LYS A 114 -20.74 8.95 -28.72
N THR A 115 -21.37 9.05 -27.58
CA THR A 115 -22.66 8.44 -27.21
C THR A 115 -23.84 9.37 -27.52
N GLY A 116 -23.56 10.67 -27.71
CA GLY A 116 -24.57 11.72 -27.85
C GLY A 116 -25.08 12.26 -26.51
N ALA A 117 -24.58 11.74 -25.38
CA ALA A 117 -24.91 12.23 -24.05
C ALA A 117 -23.89 13.25 -23.52
N GLU A 118 -22.76 13.45 -24.21
CA GLU A 118 -21.67 14.36 -23.80
C GLU A 118 -22.14 15.82 -23.74
N ALA A 119 -22.98 16.25 -24.69
CA ALA A 119 -23.47 17.62 -24.76
C ALA A 119 -24.37 18.00 -23.57
N ASN A 120 -24.96 17.01 -22.90
CA ASN A 120 -25.73 17.20 -21.68
C ASN A 120 -24.86 17.07 -20.41
N ARG A 121 -23.58 16.76 -20.56
CA ARG A 121 -22.61 16.53 -19.48
C ARG A 121 -21.59 17.66 -19.49
N GLN A 122 -22.00 18.86 -19.07
CA GLN A 122 -21.02 19.78 -18.49
C GLN A 122 -20.59 19.11 -17.19
N GLN A 123 -19.41 18.48 -17.17
CA GLN A 123 -18.87 17.94 -15.94
C GLN A 123 -18.66 19.12 -15.00
N GLU A 124 -19.53 19.21 -14.02
CA GLU A 124 -19.52 20.27 -13.03
C GLU A 124 -18.30 20.02 -12.15
N LEU A 125 -17.31 20.92 -12.20
CA LEU A 125 -16.12 20.80 -11.37
C LEU A 125 -16.53 20.88 -9.90
N THR A 126 -16.03 19.96 -9.10
CA THR A 126 -16.29 19.87 -7.67
C THR A 126 -14.98 19.89 -6.89
N GLN A 127 -15.07 19.79 -5.57
CA GLN A 127 -13.89 19.63 -4.73
C GLN A 127 -13.09 18.35 -5.06
N LEU A 128 -13.72 17.31 -5.61
CA LEU A 128 -13.05 16.04 -5.95
C LEU A 128 -12.02 16.23 -7.08
N ASP A 129 -12.23 17.21 -7.97
CA ASP A 129 -11.31 17.52 -9.07
C ASP A 129 -10.13 18.40 -8.62
N ILE A 130 -10.33 19.16 -7.52
CA ILE A 130 -9.41 20.23 -7.12
C ILE A 130 -8.57 19.87 -5.89
N LEU A 131 -9.15 19.22 -4.88
CA LEU A 131 -8.42 18.85 -3.67
C LEU A 131 -7.20 17.96 -3.96
N PRO A 132 -7.23 16.98 -4.89
CA PRO A 132 -6.03 16.23 -5.24
C PRO A 132 -4.89 17.11 -5.77
N ILE A 133 -5.22 18.15 -6.56
CA ILE A 133 -4.21 19.12 -7.04
C ILE A 133 -3.61 19.86 -5.86
N LEU A 134 -4.45 20.39 -4.95
CA LEU A 134 -3.96 21.13 -3.79
C LEU A 134 -3.16 20.25 -2.82
N GLN A 135 -3.52 18.97 -2.67
CA GLN A 135 -2.78 17.98 -1.90
C GLN A 135 -1.42 17.68 -2.53
N LEU A 136 -1.33 17.57 -3.86
CA LEU A 136 -0.06 17.34 -4.56
C LEU A 136 0.87 18.56 -4.58
N ARG A 137 0.32 19.77 -4.40
CA ARG A 137 1.04 21.02 -4.67
C ARG A 137 1.26 21.91 -3.44
N CYS A 138 0.39 21.85 -2.44
CA CYS A 138 0.28 22.90 -1.43
C CYS A 138 0.29 22.40 0.02
N THR A 139 -0.21 21.19 0.31
CA THR A 139 -0.44 20.71 1.69
C THR A 139 0.83 20.43 2.48
N VAL A 140 1.98 20.29 1.82
CA VAL A 140 3.28 20.16 2.50
C VAL A 140 3.61 21.39 3.39
N CYS A 141 3.10 22.57 3.03
CA CYS A 141 3.26 23.82 3.78
C CYS A 141 1.93 24.34 4.37
N HIS A 142 0.79 23.96 3.79
CA HIS A 142 -0.54 24.43 4.16
C HIS A 142 -1.50 23.24 4.41
N GLY A 143 -1.14 22.37 5.35
CA GLY A 143 -1.85 21.13 5.67
C GLY A 143 -2.16 20.97 7.16
N THR A 144 -2.19 19.73 7.64
CA THR A 144 -2.61 19.40 9.02
C THR A 144 -1.66 19.97 10.07
N ARG A 145 -0.36 19.67 9.93
CA ARG A 145 0.65 19.94 10.95
C ARG A 145 1.44 21.21 10.66
N VAL A 146 1.75 21.47 9.39
CA VAL A 146 2.36 22.73 8.94
C VAL A 146 1.27 23.61 8.33
N LYS A 147 1.04 24.77 8.94
CA LYS A 147 0.05 25.76 8.51
C LYS A 147 0.72 27.12 8.32
N GLU A 148 1.57 27.23 7.30
CA GLU A 148 2.19 28.51 6.99
C GLU A 148 1.11 29.57 6.71
N GLY A 149 1.25 30.74 7.33
CA GLY A 149 0.20 31.76 7.26
C GLY A 149 -1.11 31.38 7.95
N ASP A 150 -1.13 30.36 8.81
CA ASP A 150 -2.32 29.77 9.44
C ASP A 150 -3.35 29.25 8.43
N LEU A 151 -2.87 28.79 7.27
CA LEU A 151 -3.69 28.30 6.16
C LEU A 151 -3.66 26.77 6.09
N ASP A 152 -4.83 26.15 5.93
CA ASP A 152 -5.02 24.72 5.69
C ASP A 152 -5.82 24.54 4.39
N LEU A 153 -5.26 23.82 3.42
CA LEU A 153 -5.83 23.64 2.07
C LEU A 153 -6.39 22.23 1.85
N ARG A 154 -6.63 21.46 2.91
CA ARG A 154 -7.10 20.07 2.80
C ARG A 154 -8.61 19.95 2.59
N SER A 155 -9.41 20.95 2.98
CA SER A 155 -10.86 20.94 2.79
C SER A 155 -11.36 22.27 2.22
N VAL A 156 -12.49 22.26 1.52
CA VAL A 156 -13.08 23.49 0.99
C VAL A 156 -13.47 24.45 2.11
N GLU A 157 -13.94 23.93 3.24
CA GLU A 157 -14.22 24.72 4.44
C GLU A 157 -12.98 25.48 4.92
N SER A 158 -11.83 24.80 5.03
CA SER A 158 -10.60 25.44 5.49
C SER A 158 -10.03 26.42 4.46
N ILE A 159 -10.17 26.12 3.16
CA ILE A 159 -9.79 27.02 2.06
C ILE A 159 -10.61 28.33 2.12
N LEU A 160 -11.92 28.24 2.38
CA LEU A 160 -12.81 29.38 2.51
C LEU A 160 -12.58 30.18 3.80
N ALA A 161 -12.32 29.50 4.92
CA ALA A 161 -11.91 30.16 6.16
C ALA A 161 -10.60 30.95 5.97
N GLY A 162 -9.67 30.40 5.18
CA GLY A 162 -8.41 31.04 4.84
C GLY A 162 -7.42 31.05 6.00
N GLY A 163 -6.47 31.98 5.94
CA GLY A 163 -5.44 32.15 6.96
C GLY A 163 -5.31 33.61 7.40
N LYS A 164 -4.13 34.00 7.89
CA LYS A 164 -3.82 35.36 8.36
C LYS A 164 -4.06 36.46 7.32
N SER A 165 -4.06 36.11 6.03
CA SER A 165 -4.30 37.05 4.92
C SER A 165 -5.76 37.05 4.42
N GLY A 166 -6.67 36.40 5.15
CA GLY A 166 -8.07 36.21 4.75
C GLY A 166 -8.30 34.92 3.95
N PRO A 167 -9.50 34.78 3.33
CA PRO A 167 -9.88 33.63 2.53
C PRO A 167 -8.88 33.30 1.43
N ALA A 168 -8.56 32.02 1.23
CA ALA A 168 -7.69 31.62 0.14
C ALA A 168 -8.39 31.76 -1.22
N ILE A 169 -9.71 31.52 -1.26
CA ILE A 169 -10.55 31.69 -2.44
C ILE A 169 -11.77 32.55 -2.13
N ILE A 170 -12.33 33.16 -3.18
CA ILE A 170 -13.62 33.84 -3.17
C ILE A 170 -14.50 33.10 -4.18
N ALA A 171 -15.47 32.33 -3.68
CA ALA A 171 -16.39 31.59 -4.52
C ALA A 171 -17.07 32.51 -5.56
N GLY A 172 -17.02 32.12 -6.83
CA GLY A 172 -17.53 32.89 -7.96
C GLY A 172 -16.57 33.96 -8.49
N ASN A 173 -15.40 34.18 -7.86
CA ASN A 173 -14.44 35.20 -8.27
C ASN A 173 -12.99 34.70 -8.21
N ALA A 174 -12.60 33.95 -9.25
CA ALA A 174 -11.24 33.44 -9.42
C ALA A 174 -10.18 34.56 -9.46
N LYS A 175 -10.48 35.67 -10.14
CA LYS A 175 -9.53 36.79 -10.32
C LYS A 175 -9.13 37.45 -9.00
N GLU A 176 -10.08 37.59 -8.07
CA GLU A 176 -9.80 38.22 -6.78
C GLU A 176 -9.30 37.24 -5.70
N SER A 177 -9.37 35.93 -5.97
CA SER A 177 -8.94 34.86 -5.05
C SER A 177 -7.44 34.90 -4.80
N LEU A 178 -7.05 34.93 -3.51
CA LEU A 178 -5.66 35.09 -3.09
C LEU A 178 -4.78 33.91 -3.54
N LEU A 179 -5.31 32.68 -3.46
CA LEU A 179 -4.63 31.47 -3.91
C LEU A 179 -4.13 31.62 -5.34
N LEU A 180 -5.02 31.99 -6.28
CA LEU A 180 -4.66 32.16 -7.69
C LEU A 180 -3.72 33.34 -7.91
N LYS A 181 -3.89 34.46 -7.18
CA LYS A 181 -2.94 35.59 -7.25
C LYS A 181 -1.51 35.15 -6.90
N ARG A 182 -1.34 34.34 -5.84
CA ARG A 182 -0.03 33.84 -5.40
C ARG A 182 0.55 32.80 -6.37
N VAL A 183 -0.30 31.93 -6.93
CA VAL A 183 0.09 30.94 -7.94
C VAL A 183 0.57 31.62 -9.22
N HIS A 184 -0.20 32.58 -9.76
CA HIS A 184 0.18 33.36 -10.95
C HIS A 184 1.42 34.22 -10.74
N ALA A 185 1.62 34.74 -9.53
CA ALA A 185 2.84 35.46 -9.16
C ALA A 185 4.08 34.53 -9.04
N GLY A 186 3.90 33.21 -9.09
CA GLY A 186 4.97 32.23 -8.87
C GLY A 186 5.50 32.20 -7.44
N GLU A 187 4.74 32.74 -6.49
CA GLU A 187 5.07 32.77 -5.07
C GLU A 187 4.66 31.48 -4.39
N MET A 188 3.66 30.76 -4.91
CA MET A 188 3.15 29.51 -4.37
C MET A 188 2.95 28.46 -5.47
N PRO A 189 3.52 27.24 -5.31
CA PRO A 189 4.62 26.91 -4.42
C PRO A 189 5.92 27.68 -4.78
N PRO A 190 6.75 28.12 -3.81
CA PRO A 190 7.97 28.89 -4.11
C PRO A 190 8.98 28.06 -4.91
N LYS A 191 9.40 28.57 -6.08
CA LYS A 191 10.26 27.82 -7.03
C LYS A 191 11.56 27.31 -6.40
N GLN A 192 12.14 28.07 -5.48
CA GLN A 192 13.40 27.73 -4.81
C GLN A 192 13.26 26.56 -3.81
N GLN A 193 12.03 26.21 -3.41
CA GLN A 193 11.76 25.16 -2.43
C GLN A 193 11.28 23.84 -3.03
N LEU A 194 10.84 23.83 -4.30
CA LEU A 194 10.18 22.68 -4.95
C LEU A 194 10.92 21.35 -4.80
N VAL A 195 12.22 21.33 -5.07
CA VAL A 195 13.06 20.12 -4.95
C VAL A 195 13.23 19.71 -3.49
N ARG A 196 13.35 20.68 -2.58
CA ARG A 196 13.56 20.42 -1.15
C ARG A 196 12.34 19.76 -0.50
N VAL A 197 11.14 20.14 -0.93
CA VAL A 197 9.88 19.63 -0.37
C VAL A 197 9.20 18.58 -1.25
N SER A 198 9.88 18.13 -2.31
CA SER A 198 9.40 17.14 -3.28
C SER A 198 8.01 17.49 -3.84
N VAL A 199 7.86 18.72 -4.35
CA VAL A 199 6.65 19.23 -5.01
C VAL A 199 6.97 19.65 -6.43
N LYS A 200 6.10 19.30 -7.38
CA LYS A 200 6.20 19.80 -8.77
C LYS A 200 5.49 21.14 -8.91
N PRO A 201 5.90 22.00 -9.88
CA PRO A 201 5.13 23.19 -10.23
C PRO A 201 3.67 22.85 -10.55
N VAL A 202 2.78 23.80 -10.28
CA VAL A 202 1.38 23.71 -10.73
C VAL A 202 1.37 23.87 -12.25
N ALA A 203 0.78 22.93 -12.97
CA ALA A 203 0.66 22.98 -14.42
C ALA A 203 -0.42 23.98 -14.85
N ASP A 204 -0.29 24.58 -16.03
CA ASP A 204 -1.29 25.55 -16.54
C ASP A 204 -2.70 24.93 -16.64
N SER A 205 -2.80 23.64 -16.95
CA SER A 205 -4.06 22.89 -16.93
C SER A 205 -4.65 22.75 -15.51
N GLU A 206 -3.81 22.52 -14.51
CA GLU A 206 -4.21 22.47 -13.10
C GLU A 206 -4.69 23.86 -12.62
N ILE A 207 -3.99 24.93 -12.99
CA ILE A 207 -4.39 26.32 -12.70
C ILE A 207 -5.77 26.59 -13.31
N LYS A 208 -5.96 26.22 -14.58
CA LYS A 208 -7.23 26.40 -15.28
C LYS A 208 -8.39 25.68 -14.59
N LEU A 209 -8.18 24.44 -14.13
CA LEU A 209 -9.21 23.71 -13.38
C LEU A 209 -9.58 24.43 -12.08
N ILE A 210 -8.59 24.93 -11.33
CA ILE A 210 -8.82 25.71 -10.11
C ILE A 210 -9.58 27.01 -10.42
N GLU A 211 -9.21 27.71 -11.49
CA GLU A 211 -9.91 28.93 -11.95
C GLU A 211 -11.36 28.67 -12.30
N ASP A 212 -11.61 27.66 -13.13
CA ASP A 212 -12.95 27.31 -13.59
C ASP A 212 -13.83 26.82 -12.42
N TRP A 213 -13.27 26.04 -11.49
CA TRP A 213 -13.97 25.62 -10.27
C TRP A 213 -14.34 26.81 -9.37
N ILE A 214 -13.39 27.71 -9.08
CA ILE A 214 -13.66 28.90 -8.26
C ILE A 214 -14.70 29.79 -8.96
N ALA A 215 -14.54 30.05 -10.26
CA ALA A 215 -15.47 30.86 -11.04
C ALA A 215 -16.89 30.27 -11.07
N SER A 216 -17.01 28.94 -11.02
CA SER A 216 -18.30 28.25 -10.94
C SER A 216 -18.95 28.30 -9.55
N GLY A 217 -18.29 28.88 -8.55
CA GLY A 217 -18.79 29.00 -7.18
C GLY A 217 -18.13 28.07 -6.18
N ALA A 218 -16.99 27.46 -6.50
CA ALA A 218 -16.26 26.53 -5.64
C ALA A 218 -17.18 25.38 -5.13
N LYS A 219 -17.91 24.78 -6.06
CA LYS A 219 -18.97 23.81 -5.76
C LYS A 219 -18.41 22.62 -5.01
N THR A 220 -19.21 22.16 -4.05
CA THR A 220 -18.95 20.95 -3.28
C THR A 220 -20.07 19.96 -3.49
N VAL A 221 -19.72 18.68 -3.53
CA VAL A 221 -20.68 17.57 -3.42
C VAL A 221 -20.56 16.96 -2.04
N GLU A 222 -21.68 16.55 -1.46
CA GLU A 222 -21.64 15.76 -0.24
C GLU A 222 -21.05 14.39 -0.58
N ILE A 223 -20.02 13.97 0.17
CA ILE A 223 -19.44 12.64 0.04
C ILE A 223 -20.14 11.78 1.07
N GLU A 224 -20.97 10.84 0.62
CA GLU A 224 -21.50 9.82 1.50
C GLU A 224 -20.35 8.93 1.97
N GLU A 225 -20.14 8.84 3.28
CA GLU A 225 -19.13 7.95 3.83
C GLU A 225 -19.51 6.50 3.52
N ASP A 226 -18.66 5.80 2.78
CA ASP A 226 -18.78 4.35 2.62
C ASP A 226 -18.37 3.71 3.95
N VAL A 227 -19.35 3.53 4.85
CA VAL A 227 -19.21 2.86 6.14
C VAL A 227 -19.79 1.45 6.04
N ALA A 228 -19.03 0.46 6.52
CA ALA A 228 -19.51 -0.91 6.61
C ALA A 228 -20.76 -0.98 7.49
N ASN A 229 -21.91 -1.24 6.87
CA ASN A 229 -23.23 -1.19 7.51
C ASN A 229 -23.84 -2.60 7.71
N GLY A 230 -23.04 -3.65 7.53
CA GLY A 230 -23.45 -5.05 7.63
C GLY A 230 -24.33 -5.55 6.48
N LYS A 231 -24.67 -4.70 5.49
CA LYS A 231 -25.35 -5.16 4.27
C LYS A 231 -24.37 -5.94 3.39
N PRO A 232 -24.83 -6.96 2.65
CA PRO A 232 -24.00 -7.65 1.67
C PRO A 232 -23.44 -6.66 0.65
N ASP A 233 -22.14 -6.76 0.44
CA ASP A 233 -21.42 -6.02 -0.59
C ASP A 233 -21.82 -6.58 -1.97
N PRO A 234 -22.27 -5.75 -2.94
CA PRO A 234 -22.73 -6.23 -4.24
C PRO A 234 -21.63 -6.92 -5.08
N LEU A 235 -20.35 -6.67 -4.78
CA LEU A 235 -19.22 -7.30 -5.46
C LEU A 235 -18.86 -8.67 -4.87
N ILE A 236 -19.37 -8.99 -3.67
CA ILE A 236 -19.10 -10.22 -2.93
C ILE A 236 -20.37 -11.07 -2.84
N SER A 237 -20.37 -12.22 -3.51
CA SER A 237 -21.49 -13.16 -3.46
C SER A 237 -21.52 -13.99 -2.16
N ASP A 238 -22.64 -14.67 -1.91
CA ASP A 238 -22.73 -15.62 -0.78
C ASP A 238 -21.76 -16.79 -0.95
N GLU A 239 -21.56 -17.28 -2.18
CA GLU A 239 -20.61 -18.36 -2.49
C GLU A 239 -19.16 -17.95 -2.17
N ASP A 240 -18.80 -16.69 -2.44
CA ASP A 240 -17.48 -16.15 -2.09
C ASP A 240 -17.23 -16.20 -0.57
N ARG A 241 -18.27 -15.95 0.24
CA ARG A 241 -18.21 -15.96 1.71
C ARG A 241 -18.13 -17.38 2.28
N GLU A 242 -18.58 -18.37 1.54
CA GLU A 242 -18.53 -19.79 1.93
C GLU A 242 -17.19 -20.46 1.59
N PHE A 243 -16.31 -19.79 0.86
CA PHE A 243 -15.00 -20.34 0.53
C PHE A 243 -14.19 -20.62 1.81
N TRP A 244 -13.56 -21.80 1.85
CA TRP A 244 -13.05 -22.42 3.08
C TRP A 244 -12.10 -21.54 3.91
N SER A 245 -11.34 -20.64 3.27
CA SER A 245 -10.38 -19.77 3.95
C SER A 245 -11.00 -18.51 4.56
N PHE A 246 -12.23 -18.15 4.17
CA PHE A 246 -12.98 -17.02 4.73
C PHE A 246 -13.99 -17.43 5.81
N VAL A 247 -14.14 -18.74 6.03
CA VAL A 247 -14.98 -19.29 7.09
C VAL A 247 -14.12 -19.65 8.31
N PRO A 248 -14.52 -19.26 9.54
CA PRO A 248 -13.79 -19.64 10.74
C PRO A 248 -13.59 -21.16 10.85
N PRO A 249 -12.36 -21.65 11.12
CA PRO A 249 -12.11 -23.08 11.21
C PRO A 249 -12.85 -23.69 12.41
N VAL A 250 -13.53 -24.81 12.18
CA VAL A 250 -14.23 -25.57 13.22
C VAL A 250 -13.39 -26.79 13.62
N LYS A 251 -13.28 -27.04 14.92
CA LYS A 251 -12.55 -28.20 15.45
C LYS A 251 -13.20 -29.51 14.97
N ALA A 252 -12.49 -30.28 14.16
CA ALA A 252 -12.94 -31.58 13.69
C ALA A 252 -12.94 -32.63 14.81
N SER A 253 -13.89 -33.56 14.76
CA SER A 253 -13.86 -34.76 15.59
C SER A 253 -12.71 -35.67 15.16
N ILE A 254 -11.96 -36.23 16.12
CA ILE A 254 -10.87 -37.16 15.86
C ILE A 254 -11.45 -38.44 15.21
N PRO A 255 -10.99 -38.85 14.02
CA PRO A 255 -11.51 -40.01 13.34
C PRO A 255 -11.07 -41.31 14.01
N ALA A 256 -11.82 -42.39 13.78
CA ALA A 256 -11.39 -43.72 14.18
C ALA A 256 -10.27 -44.22 13.24
N ALA A 257 -9.27 -44.88 13.82
CA ALA A 257 -8.19 -45.54 13.08
C ALA A 257 -8.19 -47.05 13.39
N LYS A 258 -7.80 -47.89 12.43
CA LYS A 258 -7.72 -49.35 12.59
C LYS A 258 -6.68 -49.77 13.63
N GLN A 259 -5.63 -48.99 13.81
CA GLN A 259 -4.50 -49.28 14.70
C GLN A 259 -4.27 -48.14 15.73
N PRO A 260 -5.23 -47.86 16.62
CA PRO A 260 -5.18 -46.68 17.50
C PRO A 260 -3.99 -46.72 18.48
N ALA A 261 -3.49 -47.91 18.83
CA ALA A 261 -2.32 -48.08 19.69
C ALA A 261 -1.01 -47.53 19.08
N LYS A 262 -0.96 -47.26 17.77
CA LYS A 262 0.19 -46.65 17.11
C LYS A 262 0.15 -45.11 17.13
N ALA A 263 -0.98 -44.50 17.49
CA ALA A 263 -1.14 -43.05 17.46
C ALA A 263 -0.57 -42.41 18.74
N ARG A 264 0.29 -41.39 18.58
CA ARG A 264 0.89 -40.63 19.69
C ARG A 264 0.09 -39.36 19.99
N ASN A 265 -0.54 -38.76 18.98
CA ASN A 265 -1.36 -37.56 19.14
C ASN A 265 -2.59 -37.58 18.22
N ALA A 266 -3.41 -36.52 18.28
CA ALA A 266 -4.63 -36.42 17.47
C ALA A 266 -4.36 -36.36 15.96
N VAL A 267 -3.24 -35.77 15.52
CA VAL A 267 -2.87 -35.67 14.09
C VAL A 267 -2.64 -37.05 13.50
N ASP A 268 -2.02 -37.97 14.26
CA ASP A 268 -1.79 -39.35 13.81
C ASP A 268 -3.09 -40.07 13.46
N TYR A 269 -4.18 -39.83 14.19
CA TYR A 269 -5.48 -40.42 13.86
C TYR A 269 -5.99 -39.95 12.49
N PHE A 270 -5.83 -38.66 12.15
CA PHE A 270 -6.22 -38.15 10.83
C PHE A 270 -5.38 -38.74 9.71
N VAL A 271 -4.07 -38.85 9.91
CA VAL A 271 -3.16 -39.48 8.92
C VAL A 271 -3.49 -40.96 8.75
N MET A 272 -3.64 -41.70 9.86
CA MET A 272 -3.97 -43.13 9.84
C MET A 272 -5.34 -43.40 9.21
N ALA A 273 -6.36 -42.60 9.51
CA ALA A 273 -7.67 -42.76 8.90
C ALA A 273 -7.59 -42.68 7.37
N LYS A 274 -6.77 -41.77 6.83
CA LYS A 274 -6.56 -41.67 5.38
C LYS A 274 -5.73 -42.83 4.82
N LEU A 275 -4.70 -43.28 5.54
CA LEU A 275 -3.93 -44.46 5.15
C LEU A 275 -4.80 -45.73 5.14
N ASP A 276 -5.67 -45.89 6.15
CA ASP A 276 -6.58 -47.02 6.29
C ASP A 276 -7.60 -47.12 5.14
N GLU A 277 -8.07 -45.97 4.63
CA GLU A 277 -8.92 -45.85 3.44
C GLU A 277 -8.16 -46.29 2.17
N LEU A 278 -6.90 -45.89 2.07
CA LEU A 278 -6.03 -46.19 0.93
C LEU A 278 -5.36 -47.58 1.00
N GLY A 279 -5.57 -48.33 2.09
CA GLY A 279 -4.92 -49.63 2.31
C GLY A 279 -3.41 -49.53 2.52
N LEU A 280 -2.93 -48.40 3.04
CA LEU A 280 -1.53 -48.13 3.33
C LEU A 280 -1.25 -48.22 4.84
N GLU A 281 0.02 -48.34 5.20
CA GLU A 281 0.49 -48.29 6.59
C GLU A 281 1.48 -47.14 6.80
N LEU A 282 1.72 -46.79 8.07
CA LEU A 282 2.78 -45.85 8.41
C LEU A 282 4.14 -46.38 7.94
N SER A 283 4.96 -45.45 7.45
CA SER A 283 6.36 -45.75 7.17
C SER A 283 7.12 -46.09 8.46
N PRO A 284 8.17 -46.93 8.39
CA PRO A 284 9.02 -47.19 9.54
C PRO A 284 9.66 -45.90 10.04
N GLU A 285 9.84 -45.80 11.36
CA GLU A 285 10.48 -44.65 12.00
C GLU A 285 11.92 -44.50 11.52
N ALA A 286 12.34 -43.25 11.30
CA ALA A 286 13.68 -42.97 10.83
C ALA A 286 14.73 -43.31 11.91
N SER A 287 15.96 -43.60 11.49
CA SER A 287 17.06 -43.86 12.43
C SER A 287 17.29 -42.67 13.37
N ARG A 288 17.78 -42.91 14.58
CA ARG A 288 18.14 -41.85 15.55
C ARG A 288 19.05 -40.79 14.93
N ARG A 289 20.04 -41.21 14.16
CA ARG A 289 20.95 -40.33 13.41
C ARG A 289 20.20 -39.39 12.46
N THR A 290 19.21 -39.93 11.75
CA THR A 290 18.36 -39.15 10.83
C THR A 290 17.48 -38.17 11.60
N LEU A 291 16.89 -38.61 12.71
CA LEU A 291 16.00 -37.80 13.53
C LEU A 291 16.72 -36.60 14.16
N ILE A 292 17.88 -36.78 14.80
CA ILE A 292 18.64 -35.65 15.35
C ILE A 292 19.04 -34.67 14.26
N ARG A 293 19.51 -35.16 13.10
CA ARG A 293 19.88 -34.29 11.99
C ARG A 293 18.70 -33.44 11.51
N ARG A 294 17.52 -34.03 11.35
CA ARG A 294 16.30 -33.30 10.96
C ARG A 294 15.94 -32.24 12.00
N LEU A 295 15.86 -32.61 13.28
CA LEU A 295 15.53 -31.67 14.35
C LEU A 295 16.45 -30.46 14.39
N TYR A 296 17.76 -30.67 14.27
CA TYR A 296 18.74 -29.58 14.28
C TYR A 296 18.60 -28.65 13.07
N PHE A 297 18.40 -29.18 11.86
CA PHE A 297 18.16 -28.33 10.68
C PHE A 297 16.80 -27.62 10.71
N ASP A 298 15.77 -28.30 11.18
CA ASP A 298 14.41 -27.77 11.23
C ASP A 298 14.30 -26.67 12.29
N LEU A 299 14.84 -26.91 13.50
CA LEU A 299 14.69 -25.99 14.63
C LEU A 299 15.79 -24.92 14.70
N LEU A 300 17.04 -25.27 14.39
CA LEU A 300 18.19 -24.36 14.54
C LEU A 300 18.81 -23.93 13.20
N GLY A 301 18.50 -24.63 12.09
CA GLY A 301 19.11 -24.35 10.77
C GLY A 301 20.56 -24.81 10.64
N LEU A 302 21.13 -25.47 11.66
CA LEU A 302 22.52 -25.90 11.73
C LEU A 302 22.60 -27.42 11.92
N PRO A 303 23.69 -28.10 11.51
CA PRO A 303 23.88 -29.52 11.82
C PRO A 303 24.22 -29.74 13.31
N PRO A 304 23.88 -30.90 13.89
CA PRO A 304 24.34 -31.28 15.24
C PRO A 304 25.85 -31.53 15.27
N ALA A 305 26.49 -31.28 16.41
CA ALA A 305 27.88 -31.66 16.60
C ALA A 305 28.03 -33.19 16.69
N PRO A 306 29.17 -33.79 16.26
CA PRO A 306 29.37 -35.23 16.32
C PRO A 306 29.16 -35.84 17.72
N ALA A 307 29.51 -35.12 18.78
CA ALA A 307 29.31 -35.55 20.16
C ALA A 307 27.81 -35.64 20.53
N GLU A 308 27.00 -34.68 20.06
CA GLU A 308 25.55 -34.66 20.31
C GLU A 308 24.83 -35.78 19.56
N ILE A 309 25.32 -36.15 18.36
CA ILE A 309 24.83 -37.33 17.63
C ILE A 309 25.10 -38.60 18.45
N ALA A 310 26.33 -38.78 18.93
CA ALA A 310 26.70 -39.97 19.70
C ALA A 310 25.91 -40.06 21.02
N GLU A 311 25.69 -38.93 21.70
CA GLU A 311 24.86 -38.85 22.91
C GLU A 311 23.41 -39.28 22.61
N PHE A 312 22.78 -38.71 21.57
CA PHE A 312 21.40 -39.04 21.22
C PHE A 312 21.23 -40.47 20.68
N GLU A 313 22.20 -40.99 19.92
CA GLU A 313 22.18 -42.37 19.44
C GLU A 313 22.25 -43.37 20.61
N SER A 314 22.93 -43.02 21.71
CA SER A 314 23.09 -43.87 22.90
C SER A 314 22.00 -43.67 23.98
N ASP A 315 21.16 -42.64 23.88
CA ASP A 315 20.12 -42.35 24.86
C ASP A 315 18.93 -43.32 24.80
N THR A 316 18.92 -44.35 25.64
CA THR A 316 17.89 -45.40 25.63
C THR A 316 16.57 -45.01 26.29
N ARG A 317 16.42 -43.78 26.79
CA ARG A 317 15.16 -43.34 27.40
C ARG A 317 14.02 -43.31 26.38
N LEU A 318 12.81 -43.56 26.87
CA LEU A 318 11.60 -43.58 26.04
C LEU A 318 11.22 -42.19 25.52
N ASP A 319 11.60 -41.13 26.23
CA ASP A 319 11.34 -39.72 25.92
C ASP A 319 12.58 -39.00 25.34
N ALA A 320 13.59 -39.74 24.89
CA ALA A 320 14.85 -39.16 24.41
C ALA A 320 14.64 -38.13 23.28
N TYR A 321 13.70 -38.41 22.38
CA TYR A 321 13.37 -37.52 21.26
C TYR A 321 12.72 -36.22 21.74
N GLU A 322 11.69 -36.32 22.59
CA GLU A 322 10.97 -35.19 23.16
C GLU A 322 11.91 -34.29 23.98
N ARG A 323 12.79 -34.88 24.79
CA ARG A 323 13.78 -34.09 25.54
C ARG A 323 14.77 -33.36 24.63
N LEU A 324 15.13 -33.96 23.50
CA LEU A 324 15.97 -33.29 22.51
C LEU A 324 15.21 -32.13 21.86
N VAL A 325 13.93 -32.30 21.53
CA VAL A 325 13.07 -31.22 21.03
C VAL A 325 13.04 -30.06 22.02
N GLU A 326 12.76 -30.32 23.30
CA GLU A 326 12.75 -29.28 24.35
C GLU A 326 14.10 -28.57 24.50
N LYS A 327 15.22 -29.31 24.44
CA LYS A 327 16.57 -28.73 24.46
C LYS A 327 16.78 -27.75 23.31
N LEU A 328 16.33 -28.11 22.11
CA LEU A 328 16.52 -27.29 20.90
C LEU A 328 15.57 -26.09 20.88
N LEU A 329 14.32 -26.24 21.33
CA LEU A 329 13.37 -25.13 21.46
C LEU A 329 13.85 -24.10 22.50
N ALA A 330 14.52 -24.54 23.56
CA ALA A 330 15.10 -23.66 24.57
C ALA A 330 16.43 -23.00 24.16
N SER A 331 17.01 -23.35 23.01
CA SER A 331 18.29 -22.79 22.56
C SER A 331 18.09 -21.40 21.93
N PRO A 332 18.98 -20.43 22.19
CA PRO A 332 18.85 -19.07 21.65
C PRO A 332 18.95 -19.04 20.11
N GLU A 333 19.56 -20.06 19.50
CA GLU A 333 19.62 -20.24 18.04
C GLU A 333 18.24 -20.52 17.43
N TYR A 334 17.28 -21.06 18.20
CA TYR A 334 15.89 -21.27 17.75
C TYR A 334 15.26 -19.94 17.31
N GLY A 335 15.33 -18.91 18.15
CA GLY A 335 14.80 -17.59 17.83
C GLY A 335 15.54 -16.92 16.67
N SER A 336 16.82 -17.20 16.48
CA SER A 336 17.56 -16.72 15.30
C SER A 336 17.03 -17.38 14.02
N ARG A 337 16.80 -18.70 14.05
CA ARG A 337 16.29 -19.47 12.91
C ARG A 337 14.85 -19.13 12.55
N TRP A 338 13.94 -19.13 13.52
CA TRP A 338 12.54 -18.83 13.28
C TRP A 338 12.29 -17.33 13.08
N GLY A 339 13.07 -16.49 13.77
CA GLY A 339 13.10 -15.06 13.54
C GLY A 339 13.50 -14.70 12.12
N SER A 340 14.45 -15.41 11.48
CA SER A 340 14.85 -15.10 10.10
C SER A 340 13.68 -15.26 9.11
N TYR A 341 12.85 -16.28 9.28
CA TYR A 341 11.65 -16.46 8.44
C TYR A 341 10.67 -15.30 8.61
N TRP A 342 10.45 -14.83 9.85
CA TRP A 342 9.62 -13.67 10.07
C TRP A 342 10.23 -12.39 9.50
N LEU A 343 11.53 -12.20 9.65
CA LEU A 343 12.24 -11.03 9.15
C LEU A 343 12.17 -10.92 7.62
N ASP A 344 12.29 -12.06 6.92
CA ASP A 344 12.06 -12.11 5.47
C ASP A 344 10.63 -11.68 5.11
N LEU A 345 9.62 -12.18 5.83
CA LEU A 345 8.22 -11.81 5.62
C LEU A 345 7.93 -10.34 5.94
N ALA A 346 8.60 -9.79 6.96
CA ALA A 346 8.49 -8.38 7.33
C ALA A 346 9.22 -7.45 6.35
N GLY A 347 9.99 -7.98 5.40
CA GLY A 347 10.81 -7.19 4.48
C GLY A 347 12.03 -6.56 5.15
N TYR A 348 12.52 -7.14 6.25
CA TYR A 348 13.65 -6.60 6.99
C TYR A 348 14.90 -6.44 6.12
N ALA A 349 15.50 -5.25 6.18
CA ALA A 349 16.82 -4.97 5.63
C ALA A 349 17.57 -4.01 6.55
N ASP A 350 18.89 -4.13 6.57
CA ASP A 350 19.77 -3.19 7.27
C ASP A 350 19.96 -1.88 6.47
N SER A 351 19.43 -1.78 5.24
CA SER A 351 19.51 -0.61 4.36
C SER A 351 18.14 -0.24 3.76
N GLU A 352 18.04 0.95 3.15
CA GLU A 352 16.80 1.45 2.54
C GLU A 352 16.43 0.78 1.20
N GLY A 353 17.37 0.10 0.54
CA GLY A 353 17.14 -0.76 -0.62
C GLY A 353 16.86 -0.02 -1.94
N LEU A 354 16.97 1.31 -1.97
CA LEU A 354 16.72 2.13 -3.17
C LEU A 354 17.79 3.19 -3.36
N GLN A 355 18.07 3.52 -4.63
CA GLN A 355 19.11 4.44 -5.10
C GLN A 355 20.54 3.91 -4.95
N GLU A 356 21.50 4.51 -5.67
CA GLU A 356 22.91 4.10 -5.65
C GLU A 356 23.56 4.21 -4.25
N SER A 357 23.03 5.09 -3.40
CA SER A 357 23.58 5.32 -2.06
C SER A 357 23.19 4.27 -1.02
N ASP A 358 22.17 3.45 -1.29
CA ASP A 358 21.60 2.40 -0.41
C ASP A 358 21.87 2.61 1.09
N ARG A 359 21.25 3.65 1.65
CA ARG A 359 21.61 4.15 2.98
C ARG A 359 21.31 3.13 4.07
N PHE A 360 22.25 2.99 5.01
CA PHE A 360 22.10 2.13 6.18
C PHE A 360 21.03 2.66 7.15
N ARG A 361 20.25 1.75 7.73
CA ARG A 361 19.24 2.03 8.76
C ARG A 361 19.85 1.84 10.15
N PRO A 362 20.29 2.91 10.85
CA PRO A 362 21.10 2.80 12.07
C PRO A 362 20.41 2.07 13.23
N ALA A 363 19.08 2.01 13.25
CA ALA A 363 18.31 1.39 14.33
C ALA A 363 17.57 0.10 13.92
N ALA A 364 17.65 -0.34 12.65
CA ALA A 364 16.87 -1.49 12.17
C ALA A 364 17.18 -2.78 12.94
N TYR A 365 18.45 -3.02 13.30
CA TYR A 365 18.87 -4.18 14.07
C TYR A 365 18.10 -4.36 15.40
N ARG A 366 17.56 -3.29 15.99
CA ARG A 366 16.74 -3.38 17.21
C ARG A 366 15.45 -4.15 16.95
N TYR A 367 14.82 -3.95 15.79
CA TYR A 367 13.65 -4.70 15.39
C TYR A 367 13.98 -6.18 15.14
N ARG A 368 15.11 -6.47 14.47
CA ARG A 368 15.64 -7.84 14.34
C ARG A 368 15.79 -8.53 15.70
N ASP A 369 16.46 -7.87 16.63
CA ASP A 369 16.73 -8.42 17.95
C ASP A 369 15.43 -8.60 18.76
N TYR A 370 14.46 -7.70 18.61
CA TYR A 370 13.11 -7.85 19.16
C TYR A 370 12.38 -9.08 18.62
N VAL A 371 12.45 -9.34 17.31
CA VAL A 371 11.83 -10.53 16.69
C VAL A 371 12.48 -11.80 17.25
N ILE A 372 13.81 -11.88 17.21
CA ILE A 372 14.57 -13.03 17.75
C ILE A 372 14.23 -13.29 19.22
N SER A 373 14.20 -12.22 20.02
CA SER A 373 13.84 -12.27 21.44
C SER A 373 12.39 -12.71 21.66
N SER A 374 11.47 -12.31 20.79
CA SER A 374 10.06 -12.70 20.89
C SER A 374 9.86 -14.19 20.67
N PHE A 375 10.56 -14.80 19.71
CA PHE A 375 10.57 -16.25 19.52
C PHE A 375 11.20 -16.99 20.70
N ASN A 376 12.38 -16.54 21.17
CA ASN A 376 13.07 -17.19 22.29
C ASN A 376 12.31 -17.10 23.62
N ARG A 377 11.48 -16.07 23.80
CA ARG A 377 10.61 -15.91 24.99
C ARG A 377 9.24 -16.58 24.84
N ASP A 378 8.99 -17.28 23.74
CA ASP A 378 7.69 -17.88 23.41
C ASP A 378 6.54 -16.85 23.52
N LYS A 379 6.75 -15.65 22.95
CA LYS A 379 5.75 -14.60 22.97
C LYS A 379 4.54 -15.07 22.16
N SER A 380 3.35 -15.01 22.77
CA SER A 380 2.12 -15.38 22.08
C SER A 380 1.97 -14.61 20.76
N TYR A 381 1.56 -15.32 19.71
CA TYR A 381 1.40 -14.73 18.37
C TYR A 381 0.49 -13.49 18.39
N ALA A 382 -0.62 -13.54 19.14
CA ALA A 382 -1.55 -12.41 19.26
C ALA A 382 -0.87 -11.15 19.82
N ARG A 383 -0.04 -11.29 20.86
CA ARG A 383 0.72 -10.16 21.42
C ARG A 383 1.79 -9.67 20.45
N PHE A 384 2.52 -10.60 19.82
CA PHE A 384 3.59 -10.28 18.87
C PHE A 384 3.09 -9.48 17.65
N VAL A 385 1.93 -9.85 17.10
CA VAL A 385 1.28 -9.10 16.01
C VAL A 385 0.78 -7.75 16.50
N MET A 386 0.10 -7.70 17.64
CA MET A 386 -0.45 -6.46 18.18
C MET A 386 0.64 -5.41 18.47
N GLU A 387 1.76 -5.81 19.07
CA GLU A 387 2.90 -4.92 19.33
C GLU A 387 3.52 -4.36 18.03
N GLN A 388 3.49 -5.12 16.93
CA GLN A 388 4.01 -4.67 15.64
C GLN A 388 3.06 -3.70 14.92
N LEU A 389 1.74 -3.88 15.11
CA LEU A 389 0.73 -3.06 14.45
C LEU A 389 0.41 -1.75 15.20
N ALA A 390 0.53 -1.76 16.52
CA ALA A 390 0.04 -0.69 17.38
C ALA A 390 0.91 -0.52 18.64
N GLY A 391 2.20 -0.85 18.58
CA GLY A 391 3.07 -0.77 19.76
C GLY A 391 3.21 0.66 20.30
N ASP A 392 3.22 1.65 19.43
CA ASP A 392 3.16 3.07 19.77
C ASP A 392 1.86 3.45 20.49
N GLU A 393 0.71 2.90 20.08
CA GLU A 393 -0.58 3.08 20.78
C GLU A 393 -0.66 2.30 22.10
N LEU A 394 0.14 1.24 22.26
CA LEU A 394 0.24 0.45 23.49
C LEU A 394 1.21 1.03 24.52
N ALA A 395 1.91 2.12 24.20
CA ALA A 395 3.02 2.64 24.98
C ALA A 395 2.93 4.14 25.17
N ASP A 396 2.99 4.61 26.43
CA ASP A 396 3.18 6.04 26.68
C ASP A 396 4.67 6.38 26.57
N TYR A 397 5.11 6.66 25.34
CA TYR A 397 6.48 7.09 25.05
C TYR A 397 6.65 8.62 25.11
N THR A 398 5.60 9.36 25.51
CA THR A 398 5.61 10.83 25.56
C THR A 398 6.28 11.38 26.82
N ASP A 399 6.42 10.56 27.86
CA ASP A 399 7.24 10.81 29.03
C ASP A 399 8.62 10.14 28.88
N PRO A 400 9.62 10.83 28.30
CA PRO A 400 10.95 10.25 28.11
C PRO A 400 11.66 9.97 29.42
N GLU A 401 11.19 10.52 30.55
CA GLU A 401 11.80 10.27 31.86
C GLU A 401 11.40 8.95 32.49
N ASN A 402 10.28 8.35 32.05
CA ASN A 402 9.71 7.13 32.63
C ASN A 402 9.43 6.06 31.57
N VAL A 403 10.44 5.73 30.76
CA VAL A 403 10.40 4.64 29.78
C VAL A 403 10.69 3.31 30.48
N SER A 404 9.69 2.44 30.55
CA SER A 404 9.88 1.04 30.96
C SER A 404 10.42 0.18 29.81
N GLN A 405 10.94 -1.01 30.14
CA GLN A 405 11.36 -1.98 29.12
C GLN A 405 10.22 -2.36 28.18
N GLN A 406 8.98 -2.49 28.68
CA GLN A 406 7.83 -2.82 27.85
C GLN A 406 7.45 -1.68 26.90
N VAL A 407 7.49 -0.43 27.36
CA VAL A 407 7.28 0.76 26.49
C VAL A 407 8.33 0.77 25.38
N TYR A 408 9.58 0.52 25.73
CA TYR A 408 10.68 0.47 24.77
C TYR A 408 10.52 -0.67 23.74
N GLU A 409 10.14 -1.87 24.17
CA GLU A 409 9.89 -3.01 23.28
C GLU A 409 8.70 -2.78 22.34
N ASN A 410 7.60 -2.20 22.83
CA ASN A 410 6.44 -1.89 21.98
C ASN A 410 6.79 -0.88 20.87
N VAL A 411 7.57 0.15 21.21
CA VAL A 411 8.08 1.12 20.24
C VAL A 411 8.95 0.44 19.19
N ILE A 412 9.87 -0.43 19.61
CA ILE A 412 10.74 -1.18 18.68
C ILE A 412 9.90 -2.07 17.76
N ALA A 413 8.89 -2.75 18.30
CA ALA A 413 8.01 -3.65 17.56
C ALA A 413 7.28 -2.93 16.42
N THR A 414 6.82 -1.69 16.66
CA THR A 414 6.19 -0.82 15.65
C THR A 414 7.10 -0.54 14.45
N GLY A 415 8.40 -0.79 14.60
CA GLY A 415 9.37 -0.80 13.49
C GLY A 415 8.98 -1.71 12.32
N PHE A 416 8.13 -2.73 12.51
CA PHE A 416 7.53 -3.52 11.43
C PHE A 416 6.98 -2.64 10.30
N MET A 417 6.28 -1.55 10.64
CA MET A 417 5.66 -0.62 9.68
C MET A 417 6.67 0.14 8.81
N ARG A 418 7.95 -0.01 9.10
CA ARG A 418 9.05 0.76 8.51
C ARG A 418 10.03 -0.11 7.74
N MET A 419 9.83 -1.43 7.73
CA MET A 419 10.79 -2.37 7.15
C MET A 419 10.80 -2.38 5.63
N THR A 420 9.72 -1.92 4.98
CA THR A 420 9.67 -1.82 3.51
C THR A 420 10.70 -0.86 2.96
N ILE A 421 11.11 -1.09 1.71
CA ILE A 421 12.00 -0.20 0.94
C ILE A 421 11.46 1.22 0.99
N ASP A 422 12.29 2.20 1.35
CA ASP A 422 11.88 3.60 1.46
C ASP A 422 12.95 4.56 0.91
N GLY A 423 12.91 4.74 -0.40
CA GLY A 423 13.79 5.68 -1.10
C GLY A 423 13.42 7.15 -0.95
N THR A 424 12.47 7.52 -0.09
CA THR A 424 11.99 8.91 0.02
C THR A 424 12.93 9.83 0.82
N PHE A 425 14.17 9.40 1.07
CA PHE A 425 15.19 10.19 1.76
C PHE A 425 15.80 11.33 0.94
N ALA A 426 15.67 11.31 -0.40
CA ALA A 426 16.24 12.34 -1.28
C ALA A 426 15.14 13.17 -1.95
N GLY A 427 15.38 14.46 -2.20
CA GLY A 427 14.36 15.38 -2.79
C GLY A 427 14.00 15.13 -4.27
N ILE A 428 14.79 14.31 -4.98
CA ILE A 428 14.44 13.80 -6.32
C ILE A 428 13.43 12.64 -6.27
N THR A 429 13.16 12.16 -5.07
CA THR A 429 12.23 11.10 -4.70
C THR A 429 11.37 11.62 -3.54
N GLY A 430 10.36 10.88 -3.12
CA GLY A 430 9.51 11.34 -2.03
C GLY A 430 8.53 12.43 -2.43
N PHE A 431 8.16 12.50 -3.71
CA PHE A 431 6.89 13.12 -4.11
C PHE A 431 5.74 12.27 -3.56
N VAL A 432 4.53 12.82 -3.48
CA VAL A 432 3.34 12.09 -3.01
C VAL A 432 3.16 10.72 -3.67
N PRO A 433 3.31 10.55 -5.00
CA PRO A 433 3.25 9.22 -5.63
C PRO A 433 4.28 8.23 -5.08
N ASP A 434 5.52 8.66 -4.81
CA ASP A 434 6.56 7.80 -4.25
C ASP A 434 6.21 7.36 -2.82
N ARG A 435 5.64 8.27 -2.03
CA ARG A 435 5.17 8.00 -0.66
C ARG A 435 4.04 6.98 -0.64
N LEU A 436 3.10 7.10 -1.59
CA LEU A 436 2.01 6.13 -1.76
C LEU A 436 2.49 4.75 -2.25
N VAL A 437 3.65 4.68 -2.93
CA VAL A 437 4.30 3.39 -3.21
C VAL A 437 4.73 2.74 -1.91
N VAL A 438 5.42 3.46 -1.02
CA VAL A 438 5.86 2.94 0.30
C VAL A 438 4.67 2.46 1.14
N VAL A 439 3.57 3.23 1.19
CA VAL A 439 2.33 2.80 1.89
C VAL A 439 1.76 1.53 1.25
N GLY A 440 1.79 1.43 -0.08
CA GLY A 440 1.36 0.23 -0.80
C GLY A 440 2.21 -1.00 -0.51
N ASP A 441 3.52 -0.83 -0.41
CA ASP A 441 4.45 -1.92 -0.08
C ASP A 441 4.24 -2.39 1.36
N LEU A 442 3.98 -1.48 2.29
CA LEU A 442 3.62 -1.83 3.67
C LEU A 442 2.34 -2.66 3.71
N LEU A 443 1.30 -2.22 3.00
CA LEU A 443 0.04 -2.98 2.89
C LEU A 443 0.30 -4.38 2.32
N GLN A 444 1.17 -4.50 1.33
CA GLN A 444 1.54 -5.81 0.77
C GLN A 444 2.23 -6.70 1.80
N VAL A 445 3.22 -6.18 2.53
CA VAL A 445 3.91 -6.91 3.61
C VAL A 445 2.90 -7.34 4.68
N TYR A 446 2.08 -6.43 5.19
CA TYR A 446 1.04 -6.73 6.19
C TYR A 446 0.07 -7.83 5.71
N THR A 447 -0.54 -7.65 4.54
CA THR A 447 -1.57 -8.55 4.03
C THR A 447 -1.01 -9.95 3.75
N SER A 448 0.18 -10.04 3.16
CA SER A 448 0.81 -11.32 2.83
C SER A 448 1.35 -12.06 4.05
N SER A 449 1.93 -11.35 5.03
CA SER A 449 2.59 -11.96 6.19
C SER A 449 1.62 -12.31 7.32
N MET A 450 0.58 -11.49 7.53
CA MET A 450 -0.36 -11.66 8.65
C MET A 450 -1.71 -12.20 8.23
N LEU A 451 -2.24 -11.82 7.06
CA LEU A 451 -3.54 -12.30 6.58
C LEU A 451 -3.41 -13.52 5.66
N GLY A 452 -2.21 -13.77 5.12
CA GLY A 452 -2.01 -14.79 4.08
C GLY A 452 -2.69 -14.44 2.76
N LEU A 453 -2.95 -13.16 2.50
CA LEU A 453 -3.67 -12.65 1.33
C LEU A 453 -2.78 -11.71 0.52
N THR A 454 -2.84 -11.79 -0.80
CA THR A 454 -2.12 -10.88 -1.70
C THR A 454 -3.05 -9.79 -2.22
N MET A 455 -3.05 -8.61 -1.62
CA MET A 455 -3.98 -7.53 -2.00
C MET A 455 -3.42 -6.55 -3.05
N LYS A 456 -2.23 -6.80 -3.63
CA LYS A 456 -1.59 -5.85 -4.56
C LYS A 456 -2.44 -5.55 -5.80
N CYS A 457 -3.11 -6.54 -6.38
CA CYS A 457 -4.00 -6.33 -7.53
C CYS A 457 -5.18 -5.43 -7.18
N ALA A 458 -5.71 -5.56 -5.94
CA ALA A 458 -6.81 -4.76 -5.41
C ALA A 458 -6.52 -3.26 -5.35
N LYS A 459 -5.26 -2.82 -5.58
CA LYS A 459 -4.90 -1.41 -5.71
C LYS A 459 -5.48 -0.78 -6.97
N CYS A 460 -5.44 -1.48 -8.09
CA CYS A 460 -5.78 -0.90 -9.39
C CYS A 460 -7.19 -1.29 -9.86
N HIS A 461 -7.71 -2.43 -9.43
CA HIS A 461 -9.04 -2.96 -9.76
C HIS A 461 -9.45 -3.98 -8.71
N THR A 462 -10.71 -4.40 -8.63
CA THR A 462 -11.16 -5.46 -7.72
C THR A 462 -10.38 -6.74 -7.98
N HIS A 463 -9.97 -7.42 -6.91
CA HIS A 463 -9.08 -8.56 -7.02
C HIS A 463 -9.66 -9.67 -7.91
N LYS A 464 -8.81 -10.31 -8.73
CA LYS A 464 -9.23 -11.20 -9.81
C LYS A 464 -9.87 -12.51 -9.33
N PHE A 465 -9.39 -13.05 -8.21
CA PHE A 465 -9.76 -14.39 -7.73
C PHE A 465 -10.38 -14.33 -6.34
N ASP A 466 -9.71 -13.66 -5.40
CA ASP A 466 -10.26 -13.43 -4.07
C ASP A 466 -11.36 -12.36 -4.06
N PRO A 467 -12.37 -12.49 -3.20
CA PRO A 467 -13.49 -11.55 -3.08
C PRO A 467 -13.10 -10.29 -2.31
N ILE A 468 -12.17 -9.54 -2.89
CA ILE A 468 -11.58 -8.33 -2.30
C ILE A 468 -11.84 -7.16 -3.26
N PRO A 469 -12.89 -6.37 -3.00
CA PRO A 469 -13.17 -5.14 -3.74
C PRO A 469 -12.00 -4.14 -3.70
N GLN A 470 -11.82 -3.37 -4.78
CA GLN A 470 -10.81 -2.30 -4.80
C GLN A 470 -11.03 -1.28 -3.67
N ARG A 471 -12.29 -0.95 -3.36
CA ARG A 471 -12.64 -0.07 -2.24
C ARG A 471 -12.06 -0.54 -0.90
N ASP A 472 -12.01 -1.85 -0.66
CA ASP A 472 -11.54 -2.40 0.61
C ASP A 472 -10.02 -2.30 0.73
N TYR A 473 -9.28 -2.35 -0.39
CA TYR A 473 -7.86 -1.99 -0.41
C TYR A 473 -7.65 -0.55 0.05
N TYR A 474 -8.42 0.40 -0.48
CA TYR A 474 -8.28 1.82 -0.11
C TYR A 474 -8.80 2.14 1.30
N ARG A 475 -9.83 1.44 1.78
CA ARG A 475 -10.26 1.49 3.19
C ARG A 475 -9.18 1.01 4.13
N LEU A 476 -8.54 -0.12 3.80
CA LEU A 476 -7.40 -0.62 4.57
C LEU A 476 -6.24 0.39 4.52
N ALA A 477 -5.91 0.92 3.33
CA ALA A 477 -4.89 1.95 3.19
C ALA A 477 -5.16 3.18 4.06
N ALA A 478 -6.42 3.63 4.15
CA ALA A 478 -6.81 4.78 4.97
C ALA A 478 -6.44 4.62 6.45
N ILE A 479 -6.51 3.40 7.00
CA ILE A 479 -6.09 3.11 8.39
C ILE A 479 -4.59 3.44 8.56
N PHE A 480 -3.74 2.97 7.64
CA PHE A 480 -2.29 3.18 7.73
C PHE A 480 -1.88 4.62 7.40
N LYS A 481 -2.64 5.32 6.56
CA LYS A 481 -2.38 6.73 6.21
C LYS A 481 -2.53 7.69 7.40
N GLY A 482 -3.19 7.27 8.50
CA GLY A 482 -3.17 8.02 9.76
C GLY A 482 -1.75 8.14 10.35
N ALA A 483 -0.97 7.06 10.28
CA ALA A 483 0.42 7.01 10.73
C ALA A 483 1.41 7.41 9.63
N LEU A 484 1.06 7.15 8.36
CA LEU A 484 1.88 7.40 7.17
C LEU A 484 1.21 8.40 6.23
N ASP A 485 0.98 9.63 6.71
CA ASP A 485 0.39 10.71 5.93
C ASP A 485 1.30 11.11 4.76
N GLU A 486 0.86 10.87 3.53
CA GLU A 486 1.59 11.19 2.32
C GLU A 486 1.77 12.69 2.09
N ASN A 487 0.95 13.53 2.73
CA ASN A 487 1.01 14.99 2.66
C ASN A 487 1.90 15.60 3.75
N ASP A 488 2.12 14.87 4.86
CA ASP A 488 2.98 15.27 5.98
C ASP A 488 4.06 14.20 6.27
N TRP A 489 4.81 13.89 5.23
CA TRP A 489 5.73 12.77 5.21
C TRP A 489 7.02 13.08 5.95
N LEU A 490 7.31 12.30 6.98
CA LEU A 490 8.63 12.32 7.62
C LEU A 490 9.66 11.66 6.70
N ILE A 491 10.85 12.23 6.60
CA ILE A 491 11.93 11.70 5.73
C ILE A 491 12.70 10.61 6.50
N PRO A 492 12.98 9.43 5.92
CA PRO A 492 13.57 8.29 6.64
C PRO A 492 14.97 8.58 7.19
N ILE A 493 15.86 9.11 6.36
CA ILE A 493 17.26 9.37 6.71
C ILE A 493 17.61 10.77 6.20
N ARG A 494 17.97 11.67 7.11
CA ARG A 494 18.42 13.04 6.77
C ARG A 494 19.90 13.20 7.06
N GLU A 495 20.66 13.68 6.08
CA GLU A 495 22.02 14.18 6.32
C GLU A 495 21.94 15.64 6.77
N GLY A 496 22.58 15.98 7.89
CA GLY A 496 22.71 17.37 8.35
C GLY A 496 21.43 18.01 8.87
N ALA A 497 20.58 17.27 9.60
CA ALA A 497 19.35 17.82 10.18
C ALA A 497 19.64 19.01 11.11
N GLU A 498 19.01 20.15 10.83
CA GLU A 498 19.07 21.35 11.67
C GLU A 498 18.26 21.13 12.97
N PRO A 499 18.64 21.77 14.09
CA PRO A 499 17.86 21.73 15.33
C PRO A 499 16.38 22.10 15.09
N GLY A 500 15.45 21.24 15.55
CA GLY A 500 14.01 21.44 15.41
C GLY A 500 13.39 20.80 14.15
N GLN A 501 14.19 20.19 13.28
CA GLN A 501 13.67 19.39 12.17
C GLN A 501 13.25 17.99 12.61
N ARG A 502 12.03 17.58 12.24
CA ARG A 502 11.52 16.22 12.51
C ARG A 502 12.16 15.20 11.57
N ASP A 503 12.66 14.11 12.14
CA ASP A 503 13.05 12.89 11.43
C ASP A 503 12.21 11.70 11.94
N ARG A 504 12.48 10.49 11.42
CA ARG A 504 11.82 9.26 11.88
C ARG A 504 12.53 8.59 13.06
N PHE A 505 13.60 9.16 13.58
CA PHE A 505 14.38 8.57 14.65
C PHE A 505 13.88 9.04 16.00
N MET A 506 13.30 8.13 16.76
CA MET A 506 12.95 8.41 18.14
C MET A 506 14.14 8.09 19.05
N LYS A 507 14.60 9.11 19.78
CA LYS A 507 15.68 8.97 20.77
C LYS A 507 15.08 8.52 22.09
N LEU A 508 14.82 7.22 22.20
CA LEU A 508 14.25 6.59 23.39
C LEU A 508 15.21 5.53 23.93
N ALA A 509 15.30 5.41 25.25
CA ALA A 509 16.01 4.32 25.92
C ALA A 509 15.33 4.03 27.28
N PRO A 510 15.38 2.78 27.78
CA PRO A 510 14.87 2.44 29.10
C PRO A 510 15.44 3.34 30.19
N THR A 511 14.60 3.71 31.16
CA THR A 511 14.98 4.65 32.24
C THR A 511 16.16 4.15 33.06
N GLU A 512 16.20 2.84 33.35
CA GLU A 512 17.31 2.24 34.09
C GLU A 512 18.62 2.30 33.30
N GLU A 513 18.58 2.04 31.99
CA GLU A 513 19.75 2.15 31.11
C GLU A 513 20.25 3.59 31.03
N ARG A 514 19.35 4.57 30.86
CA ARG A 514 19.73 6.00 30.88
C ARG A 514 20.37 6.40 32.20
N ARG A 515 19.80 5.99 33.35
CA ARG A 515 20.36 6.31 34.67
C ARG A 515 21.72 5.66 34.88
N ALA A 516 21.90 4.41 34.46
CA ALA A 516 23.19 3.73 34.53
C ALA A 516 24.24 4.43 33.65
N TRP A 517 23.86 4.80 32.42
CA TRP A 517 24.72 5.55 31.52
C TRP A 517 25.10 6.92 32.09
N GLN A 518 24.14 7.68 32.65
CA GLN A 518 24.38 8.98 33.25
C GLN A 518 25.34 8.88 34.44
N ALA A 519 25.14 7.90 35.33
CA ALA A 519 26.01 7.69 36.48
C ALA A 519 27.46 7.36 36.06
N GLU A 520 27.63 6.57 35.00
CA GLU A 520 28.95 6.26 34.46
C GLU A 520 29.58 7.46 33.75
N HIS A 521 28.79 8.25 33.02
CA HIS A 521 29.24 9.47 32.38
C HIS A 521 29.72 10.50 33.42
N ASP A 522 28.93 10.74 34.46
CA ASP A 522 29.26 11.65 35.55
C ASP A 522 30.56 11.21 36.29
N ARG A 523 30.78 9.89 36.42
CA ARG A 523 32.02 9.32 36.96
C ARG A 523 33.22 9.65 36.07
N ILE A 524 33.10 9.40 34.77
CA ILE A 524 34.17 9.66 33.79
C ILE A 524 34.48 11.16 33.70
N ASP A 525 33.46 12.01 33.65
CA ASP A 525 33.63 13.47 33.61
C ASP A 525 34.34 13.99 34.87
N SER A 526 34.04 13.40 36.02
CA SER A 526 34.73 13.71 37.28
C SER A 526 36.21 13.28 37.22
N GLU A 527 36.52 12.13 36.61
CA GLU A 527 37.90 11.66 36.41
C GLU A 527 38.67 12.54 35.42
N ILE A 528 38.04 12.93 34.31
CA ILE A 528 38.61 13.84 33.31
C ILE A 528 38.91 15.19 33.97
N SER A 529 37.93 15.79 34.65
CA SER A 529 38.08 17.09 35.32
C SER A 529 39.23 17.08 36.32
N LYS A 530 39.41 15.97 37.05
CA LYS A 530 40.53 15.79 37.97
C LYS A 530 41.87 15.72 37.23
N LEU A 531 41.95 14.90 36.18
CA LEU A 531 43.17 14.77 35.38
C LEU A 531 43.56 16.08 34.69
N GLU A 532 42.59 16.86 34.22
CA GLU A 532 42.82 18.20 33.65
C GLU A 532 43.36 19.17 34.70
N SER A 533 42.80 19.16 35.90
CA SER A 533 43.31 19.97 37.03
C SER A 533 44.73 19.58 37.44
N ASP A 534 45.04 18.28 37.48
CA ASP A 534 46.37 17.77 37.80
C ASP A 534 47.38 18.18 36.71
N LEU A 535 46.99 18.08 35.43
CA LEU A 535 47.81 18.49 34.29
C LEU A 535 48.10 19.99 34.31
N GLU A 536 47.11 20.82 34.60
CA GLU A 536 47.28 22.27 34.70
C GLU A 536 48.19 22.65 35.88
N SER A 537 48.04 21.99 37.02
CA SER A 537 48.92 22.18 38.17
C SER A 537 50.37 21.82 37.86
N LEU A 538 50.60 20.73 37.11
CA LEU A 538 51.94 20.34 36.65
C LEU A 538 52.54 21.36 35.68
N ARG A 539 51.73 21.89 34.75
CA ARG A 539 52.16 22.93 33.80
C ARG A 539 52.58 24.23 34.49
N GLN A 540 51.93 24.57 35.60
CA GLN A 540 52.27 25.77 36.38
C GLN A 540 53.50 25.57 37.29
N ALA A 541 53.90 24.32 37.57
CA ALA A 541 55.05 23.99 38.41
C ALA A 541 56.38 23.87 37.62
N THR A 542 56.32 23.79 36.29
CA THR A 542 57.44 23.88 35.34
C THR A 542 57.56 25.27 34.76
#